data_AF-A0A382XMJ0-F1
#
_entry.id   AF-A0A382XMJ0-F1
#
_cell.length_a   1.000
_cell.length_b   1.000
_cell.length_c   1.000
_cell.angle_alpha   90.00
_cell.angle_beta   90.00
_cell.angle_gamma   90.00
#
_symmetry.space_group_name_H-M   'P 1'
#
loop_
_entity.id
_entity.type
_entity.pdbx_description
1 polymer ?
#
loop_
_entity_poly.entity_id
_entity_poly.type
_entity_poly.pdbx_seq_one_letter_code
_entity_poly.pdbx_strand_id
1 'polypeptide(L)'
;FAAEKKGSRDESGELQEVIHVSANPKYGSEKKGAPTAYFLVAAPERVRVNCDLRHVDVVLCCDPKAFTHDNPLKGIVDGGAFVWESEETPEKAWQQIPPHLRQSIIDKKLRLFILPGFDIAKKATPRPELQLRMQGNAFLGAFFKVSSLLEKFEVGDERFRKIVHAQYVKKFGRFGDAVVESNMEVMIQGGERIQEVPYGPVDAPDLSAMRGEVLMPLSGCETGCRSGSCPPPEGQPERPSMYKLKTFDDEFRAGLGDNQPASPLAAVG
;
A
#
# COMPACT_ATOMS: atom_id res chain seq x y z
N PHE A 1 -4.01 -9.69 -29.58
CA PHE A 1 -4.89 -8.50 -29.72
C PHE A 1 -4.19 -7.26 -30.25
N ALA A 2 -3.35 -6.56 -29.47
CA ALA A 2 -2.66 -5.37 -29.99
C ALA A 2 -1.81 -5.72 -31.25
N ALA A 3 -1.27 -6.93 -31.28
CA ALA A 3 -0.66 -7.59 -32.44
C ALA A 3 -1.60 -7.84 -33.63
N GLU A 4 -2.80 -8.37 -33.36
CA GLU A 4 -3.80 -8.71 -34.37
C GLU A 4 -4.35 -7.44 -35.04
N LYS A 5 -4.53 -6.37 -34.25
CA LYS A 5 -5.00 -5.07 -34.74
C LYS A 5 -3.97 -4.39 -35.64
N LYS A 6 -2.68 -4.52 -35.32
CA LYS A 6 -1.57 -4.00 -36.16
C LYS A 6 -1.25 -4.88 -37.36
N GLY A 7 -1.79 -6.11 -37.43
CA GLY A 7 -1.49 -7.07 -38.49
C GLY A 7 -0.02 -7.52 -38.52
N SER A 8 0.72 -7.25 -37.45
CA SER A 8 2.17 -7.43 -37.39
C SER A 8 2.50 -8.86 -36.99
N ARG A 9 3.14 -9.60 -37.89
CA ARG A 9 3.64 -10.95 -37.65
C ARG A 9 5.16 -10.94 -37.59
N ASP A 10 5.73 -11.80 -36.73
CA ASP A 10 7.17 -11.99 -36.68
C ASP A 10 7.68 -12.84 -37.86
N GLU A 11 9.00 -13.02 -37.95
CA GLU A 11 9.65 -13.82 -38.98
C GLU A 11 9.23 -15.31 -38.98
N SER A 12 8.64 -15.77 -37.87
CA SER A 12 8.13 -17.14 -37.70
C SER A 12 6.66 -17.27 -38.12
N GLY A 13 6.00 -16.17 -38.48
CA GLY A 13 4.58 -16.12 -38.83
C GLY A 13 3.64 -16.01 -37.62
N GLU A 14 4.18 -15.90 -36.41
CA GLU A 14 3.42 -15.71 -35.17
C GLU A 14 3.03 -14.24 -34.99
N LEU A 15 1.98 -13.98 -34.21
CA LEU A 15 1.55 -12.61 -33.92
C LEU A 15 2.61 -11.91 -33.07
N GLN A 16 3.16 -10.80 -33.59
CA GLN A 16 4.23 -10.05 -32.91
C GLN A 16 3.77 -9.55 -31.53
N GLU A 17 4.56 -9.74 -30.48
CA GLU A 17 4.26 -9.12 -29.18
C GLU A 17 4.23 -7.59 -29.31
N VAL A 18 3.06 -6.99 -29.08
CA VAL A 18 2.87 -5.53 -29.10
C VAL A 18 2.94 -4.93 -27.68
N ILE A 19 2.84 -5.78 -26.66
CA ILE A 19 3.02 -5.40 -25.25
C ILE A 19 3.99 -6.38 -24.63
N HIS A 20 5.12 -5.87 -24.18
CA HIS A 20 6.08 -6.63 -23.40
C HIS A 20 5.81 -6.40 -21.92
N VAL A 21 5.69 -7.49 -21.18
CA VAL A 21 5.39 -7.47 -19.75
C VAL A 21 6.57 -8.02 -18.96
N SER A 22 6.97 -7.31 -17.92
CA SER A 22 7.97 -7.77 -16.94
C SER A 22 7.39 -7.65 -15.54
N ALA A 23 7.59 -8.68 -14.72
CA ALA A 23 7.10 -8.73 -13.36
C ALA A 23 8.20 -9.19 -12.40
N ASN A 24 8.58 -8.31 -11.47
CA ASN A 24 9.68 -8.53 -10.53
C ASN A 24 9.15 -8.42 -9.10
N PRO A 25 9.01 -9.54 -8.37
CA PRO A 25 8.67 -9.49 -6.96
C PRO A 25 9.91 -9.23 -6.11
N LYS A 26 9.76 -8.39 -5.09
CA LYS A 26 10.75 -8.14 -4.06
C LYS A 26 10.24 -8.65 -2.73
N TYR A 27 10.94 -9.65 -2.19
CA TYR A 27 10.62 -10.26 -0.90
C TYR A 27 11.58 -9.73 0.17
N GLY A 28 11.05 -9.51 1.38
CA GLY A 28 11.88 -9.32 2.57
C GLY A 28 12.57 -10.61 2.99
N SER A 29 13.55 -10.48 3.89
CA SER A 29 14.28 -11.62 4.46
C SER A 29 13.42 -12.50 5.38
N GLU A 30 12.29 -11.99 5.85
CA GLU A 30 11.41 -12.71 6.78
C GLU A 30 10.45 -13.63 6.04
N LYS A 31 10.26 -14.84 6.58
CA LYS A 31 9.39 -15.86 5.98
C LYS A 31 7.89 -15.50 6.02
N LYS A 32 7.47 -14.62 6.94
CA LYS A 32 6.08 -14.19 7.13
C LYS A 32 6.07 -12.77 7.67
N GLY A 33 5.10 -11.96 7.25
CA GLY A 33 4.88 -10.61 7.79
C GLY A 33 5.67 -9.50 7.11
N ALA A 34 6.78 -9.82 6.44
CA ALA A 34 7.52 -8.81 5.69
C ALA A 34 6.68 -8.22 4.53
N PRO A 35 6.71 -6.90 4.35
CA PRO A 35 6.14 -6.24 3.18
C PRO A 35 6.71 -6.86 1.90
N THR A 36 5.82 -7.20 0.98
CA THR A 36 6.21 -7.71 -0.35
C THR A 36 5.82 -6.67 -1.38
N ALA A 37 6.79 -6.21 -2.16
CA ALA A 37 6.55 -5.29 -3.25
C ALA A 37 6.55 -6.06 -4.58
N TYR A 38 5.53 -5.83 -5.42
CA TYR A 38 5.45 -6.39 -6.75
C TYR A 38 5.57 -5.27 -7.78
N PHE A 39 6.57 -5.38 -8.66
CA PHE A 39 6.74 -4.43 -9.76
C PHE A 39 6.24 -5.07 -11.05
N LEU A 40 5.39 -4.34 -11.77
CA LEU A 40 4.88 -4.74 -13.08
C LEU A 40 5.17 -3.62 -14.07
N VAL A 41 5.76 -3.98 -15.21
CA VAL A 41 5.99 -3.08 -16.34
C VAL A 41 5.24 -3.64 -17.54
N ALA A 42 4.45 -2.81 -18.21
CA ALA A 42 3.84 -3.09 -19.50
C ALA A 42 4.27 -2.00 -20.49
N ALA A 43 5.05 -2.38 -21.51
CA ALA A 43 5.67 -1.44 -22.44
C ALA A 43 5.51 -1.90 -23.90
N PRO A 44 5.49 -0.97 -24.87
CA PRO A 44 5.45 -1.31 -26.30
C PRO A 44 6.77 -1.92 -26.80
N GLU A 45 7.87 -1.71 -26.06
CA GLU A 45 9.19 -2.25 -26.36
C GLU A 45 9.65 -3.22 -25.27
N ARG A 46 10.55 -4.13 -25.64
CA ARG A 46 11.08 -5.14 -24.73
C ARG A 46 11.73 -4.50 -23.50
N VAL A 47 11.25 -4.86 -22.33
CA VAL A 47 11.85 -4.48 -21.04
C VAL A 47 13.21 -5.18 -20.91
N ARG A 48 14.30 -4.41 -20.98
CA ARG A 48 15.67 -4.95 -20.92
C ARG A 48 16.23 -5.03 -19.50
N VAL A 49 15.67 -4.25 -18.58
CA VAL A 49 16.21 -4.08 -17.24
C VAL A 49 15.44 -4.94 -16.26
N ASN A 50 16.16 -5.76 -15.49
CA ASN A 50 15.61 -6.52 -14.37
C ASN A 50 16.07 -5.87 -13.06
N CYS A 51 15.42 -4.77 -12.67
CA CYS A 51 15.72 -4.06 -11.44
C CYS A 51 14.44 -3.59 -10.73
N ASP A 52 14.59 -3.16 -9.48
CA ASP A 52 13.53 -2.47 -8.74
C ASP A 52 13.15 -1.16 -9.45
N LEU A 53 11.85 -0.90 -9.56
CA LEU A 53 11.37 0.36 -10.13
C LEU A 53 11.51 1.47 -9.09
N ARG A 54 12.19 2.56 -9.46
CA ARG A 54 12.23 3.79 -8.65
C ARG A 54 11.07 4.73 -8.92
N HIS A 55 10.52 4.66 -10.13
CA HIS A 55 9.42 5.51 -10.59
C HIS A 55 8.29 4.66 -11.14
N VAL A 56 7.06 4.95 -10.73
CA VAL A 56 5.87 4.17 -11.08
C VAL A 56 4.68 5.08 -11.37
N ASP A 57 3.84 4.67 -12.33
CA ASP A 57 2.62 5.40 -12.72
C ASP A 57 1.46 5.16 -11.74
N VAL A 58 1.35 3.93 -11.23
CA VAL A 58 0.25 3.50 -10.36
C VAL A 58 0.79 2.63 -9.24
N VAL A 59 0.40 2.91 -8.00
CA VAL A 59 0.68 2.09 -6.82
C VAL A 59 -0.62 1.54 -6.26
N LEU A 60 -0.65 0.23 -6.04
CA LEU A 60 -1.75 -0.48 -5.38
C LEU A 60 -1.29 -0.89 -3.99
N CYS A 61 -1.98 -0.43 -2.96
CA CYS A 61 -1.63 -0.68 -1.57
C CYS A 61 -2.79 -1.36 -0.85
N CYS A 62 -2.69 -2.69 -0.73
CA CYS A 62 -3.70 -3.52 -0.06
C CYS A 62 -3.63 -3.45 1.48
N ASP A 63 -2.68 -2.70 2.03
CA ASP A 63 -2.52 -2.54 3.48
C ASP A 63 -3.21 -1.24 3.96
N PRO A 64 -4.29 -1.34 4.75
CA PRO A 64 -4.95 -0.15 5.28
C PRO A 64 -4.06 0.65 6.21
N LYS A 65 -2.98 0.09 6.78
CA LYS A 65 -2.09 0.78 7.71
C LYS A 65 -0.77 1.22 7.09
N ALA A 66 -0.65 1.26 5.77
CA ALA A 66 0.60 1.54 5.07
C ALA A 66 1.33 2.79 5.58
N PHE A 67 0.63 3.90 5.79
CA PHE A 67 1.22 5.15 6.28
C PHE A 67 1.76 5.09 7.72
N THR A 68 1.45 4.04 8.47
CA THR A 68 1.94 3.88 9.85
C THR A 68 3.36 3.32 9.92
N HIS A 69 3.84 2.70 8.83
CA HIS A 69 5.12 1.99 8.82
C HIS A 69 5.95 2.19 7.55
N ASP A 70 5.38 2.76 6.48
CA ASP A 70 6.10 3.06 5.24
C ASP A 70 5.56 4.32 4.54
N ASN A 71 6.28 4.80 3.53
CA ASN A 71 5.83 5.84 2.62
C ASN A 71 5.42 5.23 1.27
N PRO A 72 4.16 4.83 1.09
CA PRO A 72 3.70 4.17 -0.14
C PRO A 72 3.66 5.13 -1.36
N LEU A 73 3.82 6.43 -1.14
CA LEU A 73 3.83 7.44 -2.21
C LEU A 73 5.22 7.65 -2.83
N LYS A 74 6.24 7.01 -2.26
CA LYS A 74 7.62 7.15 -2.70
C LYS A 74 7.78 6.59 -4.12
N GLY A 75 8.25 7.43 -5.03
CA GLY A 75 8.51 7.04 -6.42
C GLY A 75 7.30 7.18 -7.35
N ILE A 76 6.12 7.55 -6.86
CA ILE A 76 5.00 7.87 -7.76
C ILE A 76 5.36 9.11 -8.59
N VAL A 77 5.18 9.01 -9.90
CA VAL A 77 5.37 10.13 -10.84
C VAL A 77 4.30 11.20 -10.66
N ASP A 78 4.57 12.42 -11.12
CA ASP A 78 3.59 13.50 -11.08
C ASP A 78 2.35 13.13 -11.92
N GLY A 79 1.15 13.37 -11.38
CA GLY A 79 -0.12 12.90 -11.97
C GLY A 79 -0.37 11.40 -11.85
N GLY A 80 0.56 10.64 -11.25
CA GLY A 80 0.43 9.22 -10.96
C GLY A 80 -0.71 8.94 -9.98
N ALA A 81 -1.08 7.67 -9.86
CA ALA A 81 -2.21 7.25 -9.04
C ALA A 81 -1.81 6.36 -7.87
N PHE A 82 -2.50 6.53 -6.75
CA PHE A 82 -2.37 5.71 -5.56
C PHE A 82 -3.74 5.13 -5.20
N VAL A 83 -3.86 3.80 -5.18
CA VAL A 83 -5.07 3.09 -4.75
C VAL A 83 -4.79 2.42 -3.42
N TRP A 84 -5.59 2.72 -2.40
CA TRP A 84 -5.35 2.31 -1.03
C TRP A 84 -6.53 1.55 -0.44
N GLU A 85 -6.25 0.49 0.32
CA GLU A 85 -7.28 -0.23 1.08
C GLU A 85 -7.84 0.66 2.18
N SER A 86 -9.14 0.97 2.12
CA SER A 86 -9.82 1.65 3.20
C SER A 86 -11.34 1.43 3.12
N GLU A 87 -11.97 1.26 4.28
CA GLU A 87 -13.42 1.24 4.45
C GLU A 87 -13.97 2.62 4.92
N GLU A 88 -13.09 3.62 5.06
CA GLU A 88 -13.42 4.97 5.54
C GLU A 88 -13.98 5.86 4.42
N THR A 89 -14.49 7.05 4.78
CA THR A 89 -14.90 8.05 3.77
C THR A 89 -13.67 8.74 3.17
N PRO A 90 -13.76 9.29 1.94
CA PRO A 90 -12.67 10.02 1.31
C PRO A 90 -12.07 11.13 2.17
N GLU A 91 -12.91 11.88 2.89
CA GLU A 91 -12.49 12.99 3.75
C GLU A 91 -11.64 12.50 4.93
N LYS A 92 -12.04 11.36 5.52
CA LYS A 92 -11.31 10.75 6.63
C LYS A 92 -10.02 10.07 6.14
N ALA A 93 -10.04 9.47 4.95
CA ALA A 93 -8.85 8.92 4.32
C ALA A 93 -7.78 10.01 4.10
N TRP A 94 -8.16 11.22 3.69
CA TRP A 94 -7.23 12.36 3.61
C TRP A 94 -6.58 12.69 4.96
N GLN A 95 -7.36 12.68 6.04
CA GLN A 95 -6.85 12.94 7.39
C GLN A 95 -5.89 11.86 7.90
N GLN A 96 -6.01 10.64 7.39
CA GLN A 96 -5.10 9.52 7.70
C GLN A 96 -3.77 9.59 6.94
N ILE A 97 -3.63 10.50 5.98
CA ILE A 97 -2.35 10.77 5.34
C ILE A 97 -1.51 11.65 6.27
N PRO A 98 -0.24 11.29 6.57
CA PRO A 98 0.64 12.08 7.40
C PRO A 98 0.77 13.54 6.91
N PRO A 99 0.69 14.56 7.79
CA PRO A 99 0.71 15.97 7.39
C PRO A 99 1.90 16.35 6.50
N HIS A 100 3.07 15.79 6.77
CA HIS A 100 4.30 16.06 6.00
C HIS A 100 4.28 15.53 4.55
N LEU A 101 3.34 14.63 4.20
CA LEU A 101 3.19 14.11 2.83
C LEU A 101 2.13 14.86 2.02
N ARG A 102 1.17 15.53 2.68
CA ARG A 102 0.01 16.17 2.04
C ARG A 102 0.42 17.24 1.03
N GLN A 103 1.42 18.06 1.35
CA GLN A 103 1.92 19.07 0.41
C GLN A 103 2.51 18.42 -0.84
N SER A 104 3.32 17.36 -0.68
CA SER A 104 3.89 16.65 -1.84
C SER A 104 2.83 16.00 -2.72
N ILE A 105 1.69 15.60 -2.16
CA ILE A 105 0.57 15.04 -2.94
C ILE A 105 -0.04 16.11 -3.84
N ILE A 106 -0.27 17.30 -3.27
CA ILE A 106 -0.86 18.44 -3.99
C ILE A 106 0.10 18.93 -5.08
N ASP A 107 1.38 19.13 -4.74
CA ASP A 107 2.39 19.65 -5.66
C ASP A 107 2.58 18.73 -6.87
N LYS A 108 2.65 17.41 -6.62
CA LYS A 108 2.77 16.39 -7.67
C LYS A 108 1.45 16.02 -8.33
N LYS A 109 0.33 16.59 -7.87
CA LYS A 109 -1.03 16.30 -8.36
C LYS A 109 -1.33 14.79 -8.37
N LEU A 110 -0.99 14.09 -7.29
CA LEU A 110 -1.21 12.65 -7.21
C LEU A 110 -2.70 12.35 -7.10
N ARG A 111 -3.20 11.44 -7.95
CA ARG A 111 -4.58 10.98 -7.92
C ARG A 111 -4.75 9.92 -6.84
N LEU A 112 -5.46 10.25 -5.77
CA LEU A 112 -5.65 9.37 -4.64
C LEU A 112 -6.99 8.64 -4.74
N PHE A 113 -7.00 7.35 -4.45
CA PHE A 113 -8.18 6.53 -4.46
C PHE A 113 -8.22 5.59 -3.26
N ILE A 114 -9.41 5.36 -2.73
CA ILE A 114 -9.66 4.33 -1.73
C ILE A 114 -10.56 3.23 -2.28
N LEU A 115 -10.33 2.01 -1.80
CA LEU A 115 -11.11 0.83 -2.15
C LEU A 115 -11.37 -0.02 -0.90
N PRO A 116 -12.63 -0.38 -0.60
CA PRO A 116 -12.95 -1.32 0.47
C PRO A 116 -12.78 -2.78 -0.02
N GLY A 117 -11.54 -3.17 -0.33
CA GLY A 117 -11.21 -4.46 -0.92
C GLY A 117 -11.54 -5.65 -0.01
N PHE A 118 -11.35 -5.52 1.31
CA PHE A 118 -11.74 -6.55 2.27
C PHE A 118 -13.25 -6.74 2.36
N ASP A 119 -14.05 -5.67 2.31
CA ASP A 119 -15.51 -5.78 2.28
C ASP A 119 -15.99 -6.50 1.01
N ILE A 120 -15.42 -6.16 -0.16
CA ILE A 120 -15.70 -6.88 -1.41
C ILE A 120 -15.34 -8.36 -1.27
N ALA A 121 -14.18 -8.67 -0.72
CA ALA A 121 -13.70 -10.03 -0.53
C ALA A 121 -14.58 -10.86 0.44
N LYS A 122 -15.01 -10.27 1.56
CA LYS A 122 -15.88 -10.91 2.56
C LYS A 122 -17.24 -11.29 1.98
N LYS A 123 -17.79 -10.45 1.08
CA LYS A 123 -19.05 -10.74 0.38
C LYS A 123 -18.91 -11.89 -0.61
N ALA A 124 -17.75 -12.03 -1.24
CA ALA A 124 -17.49 -13.11 -2.19
C ALA A 124 -17.24 -14.46 -1.51
N THR A 125 -16.61 -14.47 -0.32
CA THR A 125 -16.30 -15.74 0.37
C THR A 125 -16.19 -15.60 1.89
N PRO A 126 -16.78 -16.55 2.65
CA PRO A 126 -16.64 -16.58 4.11
C PRO A 126 -15.27 -17.11 4.57
N ARG A 127 -14.44 -17.65 3.67
CA ARG A 127 -13.16 -18.28 4.02
C ARG A 127 -12.05 -17.23 4.18
N PRO A 128 -11.47 -17.02 5.38
CA PRO A 128 -10.49 -15.96 5.60
C PRO A 128 -9.26 -16.04 4.70
N GLU A 129 -8.76 -17.24 4.42
CA GLU A 129 -7.59 -17.45 3.55
C GLU A 129 -7.83 -17.02 2.09
N LEU A 130 -9.08 -17.12 1.63
CA LEU A 130 -9.46 -16.70 0.29
C LEU A 130 -9.74 -15.20 0.22
N GLN A 131 -10.11 -14.56 1.33
CA GLN A 131 -10.39 -13.12 1.36
C GLN A 131 -9.17 -12.30 0.93
N LEU A 132 -7.96 -12.66 1.37
CA LEU A 132 -6.73 -11.97 0.92
C LEU A 132 -6.52 -12.08 -0.60
N ARG A 133 -6.85 -13.24 -1.19
CA ARG A 133 -6.74 -13.45 -2.65
C ARG A 133 -7.80 -12.67 -3.41
N MET A 134 -9.02 -12.64 -2.87
CA MET A 134 -10.13 -11.87 -3.43
C MET A 134 -9.91 -10.37 -3.30
N GLN A 135 -9.28 -9.91 -2.22
CA GLN A 135 -8.88 -8.51 -2.06
C GLN A 135 -7.92 -8.11 -3.19
N GLY A 136 -6.87 -8.90 -3.45
CA GLY A 136 -5.94 -8.63 -4.56
C GLY A 136 -6.64 -8.58 -5.93
N ASN A 137 -7.67 -9.41 -6.12
CA ASN A 137 -8.49 -9.40 -7.33
C ASN A 137 -9.36 -8.12 -7.45
N ALA A 138 -9.88 -7.59 -6.34
CA ALA A 138 -10.57 -6.30 -6.33
C ALA A 138 -9.63 -5.14 -6.72
N PHE A 139 -8.39 -5.14 -6.21
CA PHE A 139 -7.38 -4.14 -6.59
C PHE A 139 -7.00 -4.22 -8.07
N LEU A 140 -7.05 -5.41 -8.67
CA LEU A 140 -6.84 -5.55 -10.11
C LEU A 140 -7.93 -4.81 -10.91
N GLY A 141 -9.19 -4.89 -10.47
CA GLY A 141 -10.28 -4.10 -11.04
C GLY A 141 -10.05 -2.59 -10.93
N ALA A 142 -9.65 -2.12 -9.73
CA ALA A 142 -9.30 -0.72 -9.49
C ALA A 142 -8.12 -0.26 -10.38
N PHE A 143 -7.10 -1.09 -10.54
CA PHE A 143 -5.96 -0.79 -11.43
C PHE A 143 -6.40 -0.53 -12.87
N PHE A 144 -7.26 -1.37 -13.44
CA PHE A 144 -7.74 -1.16 -14.81
C PHE A 144 -8.63 0.08 -14.94
N LYS A 145 -9.34 0.47 -13.88
CA LYS A 145 -10.15 1.69 -13.87
C LYS A 145 -9.33 2.97 -13.80
N VAL A 146 -8.22 2.95 -13.06
CA VAL A 146 -7.39 4.14 -12.77
C VAL A 146 -6.21 4.30 -13.73
N SER A 147 -5.70 3.19 -14.26
CA SER A 147 -4.57 3.19 -15.18
C SER A 147 -4.98 3.62 -16.59
N SER A 148 -4.07 4.30 -17.28
CA SER A 148 -4.21 4.63 -18.70
C SER A 148 -3.95 3.45 -19.64
N LEU A 149 -3.80 2.23 -19.09
CA LEU A 149 -3.33 1.07 -19.85
C LEU A 149 -4.31 0.68 -20.95
N LEU A 150 -5.60 0.57 -20.62
CA LEU A 150 -6.63 0.15 -21.59
C LEU A 150 -6.81 1.19 -22.69
N GLU A 151 -6.74 2.48 -22.35
CA GLU A 151 -6.80 3.60 -23.30
C GLU A 151 -5.59 3.58 -24.25
N LYS A 152 -4.36 3.46 -23.70
CA LYS A 152 -3.11 3.41 -24.48
C LYS A 152 -3.08 2.26 -25.49
N PHE A 153 -3.73 1.15 -25.18
CA PHE A 153 -3.80 -0.03 -26.05
C PHE A 153 -5.14 -0.18 -26.77
N GLU A 154 -6.00 0.85 -26.72
CA GLU A 154 -7.29 0.93 -27.40
C GLU A 154 -8.17 -0.30 -27.17
N VAL A 155 -8.22 -0.77 -25.92
CA VAL A 155 -9.02 -1.93 -25.49
C VAL A 155 -10.34 -1.44 -24.92
N GLY A 156 -11.44 -1.66 -25.63
CA GLY A 156 -12.79 -1.34 -25.15
C GLY A 156 -13.29 -2.30 -24.06
N ASP A 157 -14.23 -1.84 -23.24
CA ASP A 157 -14.75 -2.54 -22.07
C ASP A 157 -15.29 -3.95 -22.35
N GLU A 158 -16.10 -4.11 -23.40
CA GLU A 158 -16.68 -5.42 -23.76
C GLU A 158 -15.58 -6.43 -24.11
N ARG A 159 -14.55 -5.98 -24.82
CA ARG A 159 -13.42 -6.83 -25.21
C ARG A 159 -12.54 -7.16 -24.00
N PHE A 160 -12.28 -6.17 -23.15
CA PHE A 160 -11.57 -6.37 -21.89
C PHE A 160 -12.27 -7.44 -21.04
N ARG A 161 -13.58 -7.33 -20.83
CA ARG A 161 -14.39 -8.32 -20.09
C ARG A 161 -14.27 -9.73 -20.68
N LYS A 162 -14.34 -9.87 -22.01
CA LYS A 162 -14.16 -11.18 -22.69
C LYS A 162 -12.76 -11.76 -22.46
N ILE A 163 -11.71 -10.93 -22.53
CA ILE A 163 -10.32 -11.38 -22.33
C ILE A 163 -10.12 -11.84 -20.89
N VAL A 164 -10.56 -11.04 -19.90
CA VAL A 164 -10.43 -11.39 -18.49
C VAL A 164 -11.21 -12.65 -18.16
N HIS A 165 -12.45 -12.77 -18.65
CA HIS A 165 -13.27 -13.96 -18.46
C HIS A 165 -12.57 -15.22 -18.99
N ALA A 166 -12.01 -15.17 -20.21
CA ALA A 166 -11.25 -16.29 -20.76
C ALA A 166 -10.03 -16.68 -19.90
N GLN A 167 -9.33 -15.70 -19.34
CA GLN A 167 -8.22 -15.96 -18.39
C GLN A 167 -8.71 -16.59 -17.09
N TYR A 168 -9.89 -16.18 -16.59
CA TYR A 168 -10.45 -16.70 -15.36
C TYR A 168 -10.97 -18.13 -15.55
N VAL A 169 -11.61 -18.44 -16.67
CA VAL A 169 -11.95 -19.82 -17.06
C VAL A 169 -10.69 -20.68 -17.12
N LYS A 170 -9.61 -20.19 -17.74
CA LYS A 170 -8.34 -20.92 -17.81
C LYS A 170 -7.73 -21.20 -16.43
N LYS A 171 -7.75 -20.23 -15.52
CA LYS A 171 -7.14 -20.35 -14.18
C LYS A 171 -8.03 -21.10 -13.18
N PHE A 172 -9.34 -20.90 -13.25
CA PHE A 172 -10.29 -21.30 -12.21
C PHE A 172 -11.40 -22.23 -12.68
N GLY A 173 -11.55 -22.48 -13.99
CA GLY A 173 -12.62 -23.34 -14.52
C GLY A 173 -12.63 -24.75 -13.94
N ARG A 174 -11.47 -25.29 -13.53
CA ARG A 174 -11.38 -26.57 -12.81
C ARG A 174 -12.11 -26.60 -11.46
N PHE A 175 -12.42 -25.43 -10.90
CA PHE A 175 -13.15 -25.27 -9.64
C PHE A 175 -14.65 -24.98 -9.85
N GLY A 176 -15.11 -24.95 -11.12
CA GLY A 176 -16.49 -24.73 -11.50
C GLY A 176 -16.82 -23.28 -11.89
N ASP A 177 -17.88 -23.12 -12.68
CA ASP A 177 -18.28 -21.83 -13.25
C ASP A 177 -18.64 -20.80 -12.18
N ALA A 178 -19.25 -21.23 -11.06
CA ALA A 178 -19.55 -20.35 -9.94
C ALA A 178 -18.31 -19.67 -9.35
N VAL A 179 -17.14 -20.32 -9.38
CA VAL A 179 -15.88 -19.72 -8.91
C VAL A 179 -15.38 -18.69 -9.92
N VAL A 180 -15.52 -18.96 -11.21
CA VAL A 180 -15.17 -18.01 -12.28
C VAL A 180 -16.01 -16.75 -12.15
N GLU A 181 -17.34 -16.90 -12.03
CA GLU A 181 -18.27 -15.78 -11.87
C GLU A 181 -18.00 -14.98 -10.59
N SER A 182 -17.74 -15.65 -9.46
CA SER A 182 -17.38 -14.97 -8.21
C SER A 182 -16.10 -14.12 -8.34
N ASN A 183 -15.06 -14.64 -9.02
CA ASN A 183 -13.85 -13.86 -9.27
C ASN A 183 -14.11 -12.70 -10.25
N MET A 184 -14.93 -12.90 -11.28
CA MET A 184 -15.31 -11.84 -12.20
C MET A 184 -16.04 -10.71 -11.46
N GLU A 185 -17.02 -11.04 -10.63
CA GLU A 185 -17.78 -10.09 -9.82
C GLU A 185 -16.87 -9.27 -8.90
N VAL A 186 -15.94 -9.92 -8.19
CA VAL A 186 -14.98 -9.23 -7.31
C VAL A 186 -14.12 -8.21 -8.09
N MET A 187 -13.69 -8.56 -9.31
CA MET A 187 -12.92 -7.65 -10.15
C MET A 187 -13.78 -6.47 -10.62
N ILE A 188 -15.04 -6.71 -11.01
CA ILE A 188 -15.96 -5.66 -11.42
C ILE A 188 -16.23 -4.70 -10.26
N GLN A 189 -16.58 -5.23 -9.08
CA GLN A 189 -16.79 -4.46 -7.86
C GLN A 189 -15.55 -3.62 -7.48
N GLY A 190 -14.36 -4.16 -7.69
CA GLY A 190 -13.10 -3.45 -7.49
C GLY A 190 -12.98 -2.17 -8.33
N GLY A 191 -13.46 -2.20 -9.58
CA GLY A 191 -13.48 -1.04 -10.46
C GLY A 191 -14.65 -0.08 -10.21
N GLU A 192 -15.79 -0.59 -9.75
CA GLU A 192 -17.02 0.21 -9.55
C GLU A 192 -17.07 0.92 -8.20
N ARG A 193 -16.48 0.32 -7.15
CA ARG A 193 -16.53 0.84 -5.77
C ARG A 193 -15.35 1.70 -5.39
N ILE A 194 -14.43 1.93 -6.31
CA ILE A 194 -13.30 2.83 -6.09
C ILE A 194 -13.81 4.27 -5.91
N GLN A 195 -13.26 4.99 -4.93
CA GLN A 195 -13.63 6.37 -4.65
C GLN A 195 -12.39 7.25 -4.72
N GLU A 196 -12.50 8.38 -5.42
CA GLU A 196 -11.44 9.38 -5.45
C GLU A 196 -11.41 10.15 -4.12
N VAL A 197 -10.20 10.37 -3.61
CA VAL A 197 -9.96 11.18 -2.41
C VAL A 197 -9.58 12.59 -2.84
N PRO A 198 -10.47 13.59 -2.68
CA PRO A 198 -10.15 14.96 -3.04
C PRO A 198 -9.06 15.52 -2.13
N TYR A 199 -8.31 16.49 -2.64
CA TYR A 199 -7.33 17.20 -1.81
C TYR A 199 -8.05 17.98 -0.71
N GLY A 200 -7.72 17.67 0.53
CA GLY A 200 -8.15 18.46 1.68
C GLY A 200 -7.08 19.47 2.13
N PRO A 201 -7.36 20.22 3.21
CA PRO A 201 -6.38 21.12 3.81
C PRO A 201 -5.13 20.36 4.28
N VAL A 202 -3.96 20.97 4.13
CA VAL A 202 -2.68 20.39 4.58
C VAL A 202 -2.65 20.30 6.11
N ASP A 203 -3.27 21.26 6.78
CA ASP A 203 -3.44 21.41 8.23
C ASP A 203 -4.67 20.69 8.79
N ALA A 204 -5.34 19.84 7.99
CA ALA A 204 -6.45 19.02 8.48
C ALA A 204 -6.05 18.16 9.70
N PRO A 205 -6.99 17.72 10.54
CA PRO A 205 -6.68 16.86 11.68
C PRO A 205 -5.79 15.67 11.28
N ASP A 206 -4.83 15.33 12.13
CA ASP A 206 -3.92 14.21 11.88
C ASP A 206 -4.47 12.94 12.51
N LEU A 207 -4.98 12.04 11.66
CA LEU A 207 -5.42 10.70 12.02
C LEU A 207 -4.47 9.61 11.52
N SER A 208 -3.26 9.97 11.05
CA SER A 208 -2.33 9.04 10.40
C SER A 208 -1.77 7.97 11.33
N ALA A 209 -1.77 8.21 12.64
CA ALA A 209 -1.34 7.23 13.63
C ALA A 209 -2.20 5.94 13.58
N MET A 210 -3.47 6.06 13.17
CA MET A 210 -4.43 4.93 13.10
C MET A 210 -4.49 4.11 14.42
N ARG A 211 -4.17 4.79 15.53
CA ARG A 211 -4.26 4.28 16.89
C ARG A 211 -5.54 4.84 17.50
N GLY A 212 -6.26 4.00 18.24
CA GLY A 212 -7.40 4.46 19.02
C GLY A 212 -6.98 5.45 20.11
N GLU A 213 -7.94 5.98 20.84
CA GLU A 213 -7.66 6.80 22.01
C GLU A 213 -6.75 6.02 22.97
N VAL A 214 -5.59 6.60 23.28
CA VAL A 214 -4.72 6.06 24.31
C VAL A 214 -5.50 6.19 25.60
N LEU A 215 -6.01 5.06 26.11
CA LEU A 215 -6.60 5.00 27.44
C LEU A 215 -5.49 5.33 28.44
N MET A 216 -5.42 6.60 28.82
CA MET A 216 -4.56 7.03 29.90
C MET A 216 -5.12 6.39 31.18
N PRO A 217 -4.29 5.72 32.00
CA PRO A 217 -4.76 5.24 33.28
C PRO A 217 -5.34 6.44 34.03
N LEU A 218 -6.58 6.29 34.51
CA LEU A 218 -7.27 7.27 35.33
C LEU A 218 -6.33 7.70 36.46
N SER A 219 -5.80 8.91 36.37
CA SER A 219 -5.05 9.53 37.47
C SER A 219 -6.04 10.01 38.52
N GLY A 220 -6.77 9.06 39.12
CA GLY A 220 -7.60 9.26 40.32
C GLY A 220 -6.80 9.18 41.61
N CYS A 221 -5.47 9.31 41.53
CA CYS A 221 -4.61 9.50 42.68
C CYS A 221 -3.94 10.86 42.49
N GLU A 222 -4.22 11.82 43.37
CA GLU A 222 -3.63 13.16 43.38
C GLU A 222 -2.11 13.15 43.66
N THR A 223 -1.51 11.97 43.79
CA THR A 223 -0.06 11.76 43.81
C THR A 223 0.37 11.02 42.54
N GLY A 224 1.01 11.79 41.65
CA GLY A 224 1.66 11.28 40.44
C GLY A 224 2.69 10.20 40.78
N CYS A 225 2.36 8.95 40.49
CA CYS A 225 3.33 7.86 40.37
C CYS A 225 3.77 7.69 38.91
N ARG A 226 3.91 8.80 38.17
CA ARG A 226 4.75 8.81 36.97
C ARG A 226 6.19 8.91 37.44
N SER A 227 7.01 7.97 36.96
CA SER A 227 8.47 7.98 37.04
C SER A 227 9.02 9.41 36.93
N GLY A 228 9.40 9.98 38.07
CA GLY A 228 10.00 11.32 38.17
C GLY A 228 9.21 12.39 38.94
N SER A 229 7.97 12.12 39.37
CA SER A 229 7.16 13.11 40.13
C SER A 229 7.17 12.94 41.66
N CYS A 230 7.71 11.83 42.17
CA CYS A 230 8.10 11.73 43.56
C CYS A 230 9.60 12.07 43.68
N PRO A 231 10.02 13.00 44.55
CA PRO A 231 11.42 13.13 44.88
C PRO A 231 11.96 11.76 45.34
N PRO A 232 13.15 11.36 44.90
CA PRO A 232 13.74 10.10 45.34
C PRO A 232 13.82 10.11 46.88
N PRO A 233 13.54 8.98 47.55
CA PRO A 233 13.68 8.89 49.00
C PRO A 233 15.06 9.37 49.45
N GLU A 234 15.14 10.14 50.53
CA GLU A 234 16.43 10.59 51.08
C GLU A 234 17.33 9.37 51.34
N GLY A 235 18.48 9.33 50.65
CA GLY A 235 19.43 8.21 50.71
C GLY A 235 19.43 7.26 49.52
N GLN A 236 18.57 7.44 48.51
CA GLN A 236 18.67 6.66 47.27
C GLN A 236 19.93 7.07 46.46
N PRO A 237 20.84 6.14 46.13
CA PRO A 237 21.98 6.45 45.27
C PRO A 237 21.49 6.86 43.87
N GLU A 238 22.24 7.75 43.23
CA GLU A 238 21.93 8.18 41.86
C GLU A 238 21.87 6.96 40.94
N ARG A 239 20.79 6.86 40.15
CA ARG A 239 20.65 5.75 39.20
C ARG A 239 21.83 5.76 38.23
N PRO A 240 22.47 4.61 37.96
CA PRO A 240 23.49 4.52 36.93
C PRO A 240 22.98 5.07 35.59
N SER A 241 23.86 5.71 34.82
CA SER A 241 23.51 6.38 33.55
C SER A 241 22.78 5.45 32.58
N MET A 242 23.12 4.16 32.58
CA MET A 242 22.53 3.09 31.75
C MET A 242 21.03 2.84 32.01
N TYR A 243 20.50 3.28 33.15
CA TYR A 243 19.10 3.09 33.52
C TYR A 243 18.30 4.41 33.47
N LYS A 244 18.87 5.47 32.90
CA LYS A 244 18.20 6.76 32.74
C LYS A 244 17.70 6.88 31.29
N LEU A 245 16.39 7.08 31.15
CA LEU A 245 15.75 7.28 29.85
C LEU A 245 16.35 8.46 29.08
N LYS A 246 16.75 9.52 29.79
CA LYS A 246 17.46 10.67 29.21
C LYS A 246 18.73 10.25 28.46
N THR A 247 19.56 9.40 29.07
CA THR A 247 20.79 8.91 28.44
C THR A 247 20.50 8.09 27.19
N PHE A 248 19.44 7.26 27.23
CA PHE A 248 19.00 6.48 26.08
C PHE A 248 18.51 7.38 24.94
N ASP A 249 17.67 8.36 25.24
CA ASP A 249 17.15 9.30 24.23
C ASP A 249 18.28 10.16 23.63
N ASP A 250 19.25 10.59 24.44
CA ASP A 250 20.41 11.39 24.02
C ASP A 250 21.36 10.60 23.09
N GLU A 251 21.43 9.26 23.18
CA GLU A 251 22.28 8.43 22.32
C GLU A 251 21.51 7.84 21.12
N PHE A 252 20.32 7.27 21.35
CA PHE A 252 19.55 6.50 20.36
C PHE A 252 18.47 7.31 19.64
N ARG A 253 17.96 8.39 20.24
CA ARG A 253 16.96 9.29 19.63
C ARG A 253 17.48 10.70 19.40
N ALA A 254 18.81 10.85 19.28
CA ALA A 254 19.50 12.12 19.10
C ALA A 254 19.23 12.83 17.75
N GLY A 255 18.51 12.20 16.83
CA GLY A 255 18.25 12.76 15.48
C GLY A 255 19.47 12.78 14.55
N LEU A 256 20.58 12.11 14.91
CA LEU A 256 21.83 12.09 14.14
C LEU A 256 21.90 11.05 13.01
N GLY A 257 20.82 10.28 12.78
CA GLY A 257 20.75 9.25 11.75
C GLY A 257 21.86 8.19 11.90
N ASP A 258 22.59 7.90 10.83
CA ASP A 258 23.67 6.90 10.80
C ASP A 258 24.91 7.31 11.62
N ASN A 259 25.02 8.58 12.02
CA ASN A 259 26.13 9.11 12.82
C ASN A 259 25.86 9.03 14.33
N GLN A 260 24.89 8.23 14.76
CA GLN A 260 24.60 8.06 16.18
C GLN A 260 25.79 7.40 16.91
N PRO A 261 26.17 7.92 18.09
CA PRO A 261 27.23 7.31 18.88
C PRO A 261 26.79 5.93 19.38
N ALA A 262 27.54 4.89 18.99
CA ALA A 262 27.28 3.52 19.41
C ALA A 262 28.05 3.21 20.72
N SER A 263 27.37 3.39 21.86
CA SER A 263 27.89 2.99 23.17
C SER A 263 27.15 1.73 23.69
N PRO A 264 27.69 1.00 24.69
CA PRO A 264 26.98 -0.09 25.35
C PRO A 264 25.64 0.33 25.99
N LEU A 265 25.43 1.63 26.20
CA LEU A 265 24.20 2.21 26.78
C LEU A 265 23.06 2.30 25.75
N ALA A 266 23.35 2.25 24.45
CA ALA A 266 22.34 2.23 23.39
C ALA A 266 21.51 0.92 23.35
N ALA A 267 21.98 -0.13 24.01
CA ALA A 267 21.32 -1.44 24.06
C ALA A 267 20.35 -1.61 25.25
N VAL A 268 20.25 -0.62 26.13
CA VAL A 268 19.41 -0.65 27.35
C VAL A 268 18.37 0.48 27.30
N GLY A 269 17.28 0.22 26.57
CA GLY A 269 16.09 1.06 26.49
C GLY A 269 14.82 0.25 26.59
#